data_AF-A0A231NVD4-F1
#
_entry.id   AF-A0A231NVD4-F1
#
_cell.length_a   1.000
_cell.length_b   1.000
_cell.length_c   1.000
_cell.angle_alpha   90.00
_cell.angle_beta   90.00
_cell.angle_gamma   90.00
#
_symmetry.space_group_name_H-M   'P 1'
#
loop_
_entity.id
_entity.type
_entity.pdbx_description
1 polymer ?
#
loop_
_entity_poly.entity_id
_entity_poly.type
_entity_poly.pdbx_seq_one_letter_code
_entity_poly.pdbx_strand_id
1 'polypeptide(L)'
;MECLRKKIIKPHDDLNKRCDEYEKTQKILIAGQLAILHDRVYQACKHYIEQESIDVEDLKNLEHLYNAYTAMGGNGTCKKLYERVCALKFKTD
;
A
#
# COMPACT_ATOMS: atom_id res chain seq x y z
N MET A 1 38.38 -22.93 -19.74
CA MET A 1 37.02 -22.37 -19.58
C MET A 1 36.36 -22.69 -18.24
N GLU A 2 36.58 -23.86 -17.62
CA GLU A 2 35.92 -24.22 -16.35
C GLU A 2 36.31 -23.35 -15.14
N CYS A 3 37.57 -22.92 -15.06
CA CYS A 3 38.08 -22.02 -14.01
C CYS A 3 37.42 -20.62 -14.05
N LEU A 4 37.22 -20.05 -15.24
CA LEU A 4 36.49 -18.79 -15.45
C LEU A 4 35.02 -18.90 -15.02
N ARG A 5 34.39 -20.04 -15.34
CA ARG A 5 33.01 -20.34 -14.92
C ARG A 5 32.86 -20.32 -13.39
N LYS A 6 33.80 -20.95 -12.67
CA LYS A 6 33.77 -21.00 -11.19
C LYS A 6 34.12 -19.67 -10.52
N LYS A 7 35.06 -18.89 -11.08
CA LYS A 7 35.55 -17.65 -10.45
C LYS A 7 34.65 -16.44 -10.70
N ILE A 8 34.01 -16.34 -11.87
CA ILE A 8 33.33 -15.11 -12.29
C ILE A 8 31.84 -15.35 -12.63
N ILE A 9 31.53 -16.39 -13.40
CA ILE A 9 30.15 -16.60 -13.89
C ILE A 9 29.22 -17.11 -12.78
N LYS A 10 29.62 -18.15 -12.03
CA LYS A 10 28.78 -18.70 -10.95
C LYS A 10 28.37 -17.67 -9.88
N PRO A 11 29.30 -16.86 -9.31
CA PRO A 11 28.92 -15.86 -8.31
C PRO A 11 27.97 -14.80 -8.85
N HIS A 12 28.10 -14.43 -10.13
CA HIS A 12 27.19 -13.48 -10.78
C HIS A 12 25.79 -14.08 -10.95
N ASP A 13 25.68 -15.33 -11.40
CA ASP A 13 24.40 -16.03 -11.54
C ASP A 13 23.72 -16.24 -10.19
N ASP A 14 24.48 -16.60 -9.15
CA ASP A 14 23.98 -16.75 -7.78
C ASP A 14 23.50 -15.42 -7.20
N LEU A 15 24.18 -14.31 -7.52
CA LEU A 15 23.76 -12.97 -7.11
C LEU A 15 22.44 -12.56 -7.78
N ASN A 16 22.31 -12.78 -9.09
CA ASN A 16 21.06 -12.49 -9.81
C ASN A 16 19.90 -13.31 -9.26
N LYS A 17 20.12 -14.60 -9.00
CA LYS A 17 19.10 -15.46 -8.39
C LYS A 17 18.64 -14.94 -7.03
N ARG A 18 19.56 -14.46 -6.20
CA ARG A 18 19.21 -13.83 -4.90
C ARG A 18 18.42 -12.55 -5.10
N CYS A 19 18.81 -11.70 -6.05
CA CYS A 19 18.04 -10.49 -6.39
C CYS A 19 16.61 -10.84 -6.79
N ASP A 20 16.42 -11.85 -7.66
CA ASP A 20 15.09 -12.31 -8.08
C ASP A 20 14.24 -12.83 -6.89
N GLU A 21 14.86 -13.58 -5.98
CA GLU A 21 14.19 -14.06 -4.76
C GLU A 21 13.78 -12.90 -3.85
N TYR A 22 14.68 -11.92 -3.65
CA TYR A 22 14.37 -10.71 -2.89
C TYR A 22 13.22 -9.91 -3.53
N GLU A 23 13.23 -9.72 -4.85
CA GLU A 23 12.14 -9.05 -5.54
C GLU A 23 10.79 -9.76 -5.38
N LYS A 24 10.77 -11.10 -5.44
CA LYS A 24 9.56 -11.89 -5.20
C LYS A 24 9.05 -11.70 -3.79
N THR A 25 9.92 -11.78 -2.78
CA THR A 25 9.53 -11.55 -1.38
C THR A 25 9.02 -10.13 -1.17
N GLN A 26 9.68 -9.12 -1.74
CA GLN A 26 9.22 -7.73 -1.67
C GLN A 26 7.83 -7.55 -2.30
N LYS A 27 7.57 -8.16 -3.45
CA LYS A 27 6.24 -8.12 -4.09
C LYS A 27 5.15 -8.72 -3.21
N ILE A 28 5.42 -9.83 -2.53
CA ILE A 28 4.48 -10.47 -1.61
C ILE A 28 4.20 -9.57 -0.40
N LEU A 29 5.24 -8.96 0.18
CA LEU A 29 5.10 -8.04 1.31
C LEU A 29 4.29 -6.80 0.93
N ILE A 30 4.59 -6.20 -0.22
CA ILE A 30 3.83 -5.04 -0.74
C ILE A 30 2.37 -5.42 -0.97
N ALA A 31 2.09 -6.58 -1.57
CA ALA A 31 0.72 -7.04 -1.78
C ALA A 31 -0.05 -7.24 -0.47
N GLY A 32 0.60 -7.81 0.56
CA GLY A 32 0.01 -7.95 1.89
C GLY A 32 -0.26 -6.61 2.56
N GLN A 33 0.70 -5.68 2.51
CA GLN A 33 0.55 -4.34 3.06
C GLN A 33 -0.55 -3.55 2.36
N LEU A 34 -0.64 -3.68 1.02
CA LEU A 34 -1.70 -3.07 0.22
C LEU A 34 -3.07 -3.60 0.61
N ALA A 35 -3.21 -4.90 0.86
CA ALA A 35 -4.47 -5.51 1.31
C ALA A 35 -4.92 -4.98 2.69
N ILE A 36 -3.98 -4.82 3.63
CA ILE A 36 -4.26 -4.26 4.95
C ILE A 36 -4.67 -2.79 4.84
N LEU A 37 -3.95 -2.00 4.03
CA LEU A 37 -4.29 -0.60 3.82
C LEU A 37 -5.65 -0.44 3.14
N HIS A 38 -5.95 -1.28 2.14
CA HIS A 38 -7.27 -1.32 1.52
C HIS A 38 -8.35 -1.53 2.56
N ASP A 39 -8.25 -2.59 3.38
CA ASP A 39 -9.24 -2.91 4.41
C ASP A 39 -9.39 -1.75 5.41
N ARG A 40 -8.26 -1.18 5.88
CA ARG A 40 -8.30 -0.10 6.87
C ARG A 40 -8.93 1.18 6.33
N VAL A 41 -8.56 1.61 5.12
CA VAL A 41 -9.16 2.77 4.46
C VAL A 41 -10.63 2.54 4.19
N TYR A 42 -11.00 1.34 3.72
CA TYR A 42 -12.38 0.97 3.44
C TYR A 42 -13.25 1.04 4.71
N GLN A 43 -12.80 0.46 5.82
CA GLN A 43 -13.49 0.50 7.10
C GLN A 43 -13.64 1.92 7.64
N ALA A 44 -12.57 2.72 7.60
CA ALA A 44 -12.62 4.12 8.05
C ALA A 44 -13.61 4.93 7.21
N CYS A 45 -13.57 4.79 5.87
CA CYS A 45 -14.52 5.49 5.02
C CYS A 45 -15.97 5.08 5.31
N LYS A 46 -16.23 3.78 5.45
CA LYS A 46 -17.55 3.25 5.83
C LYS A 46 -18.04 3.87 7.13
N HIS A 47 -17.18 3.90 8.15
CA HIS A 47 -17.50 4.47 9.46
C HIS A 47 -17.92 5.94 9.38
N TYR A 48 -17.11 6.80 8.74
CA TYR A 48 -17.43 8.23 8.67
C TYR A 48 -18.60 8.53 7.75
N ILE A 49 -18.78 7.77 6.67
CA ILE A 49 -19.97 7.89 5.81
C ILE A 49 -21.24 7.56 6.60
N GLU A 50 -21.20 6.55 7.48
CA GLU A 50 -22.32 6.20 8.35
C GLU A 50 -22.57 7.25 9.45
N GLN A 51 -21.53 7.95 9.92
CA GLN A 51 -21.65 9.07 10.87
C GLN A 51 -22.07 10.40 10.23
N GLU A 52 -22.05 10.48 8.89
CA GLU A 52 -22.30 11.70 8.09
C GLU A 52 -21.41 12.91 8.46
N SER A 53 -20.36 12.68 9.25
CA SER A 53 -19.46 13.71 9.77
C SER A 53 -18.10 13.13 10.11
N ILE A 54 -17.07 13.97 10.05
CA ILE A 54 -15.68 13.65 10.38
C ILE A 54 -15.02 14.89 11.00
N ASP A 55 -14.05 14.73 11.88
CA ASP A 55 -13.23 15.86 12.34
C ASP A 55 -11.95 16.01 11.49
N VAL A 56 -11.23 17.10 11.71
CA VAL A 56 -10.04 17.43 10.91
C VAL A 56 -8.88 16.46 11.16
N GLU A 57 -8.75 15.94 12.38
CA GLU A 57 -7.66 15.03 12.74
C GLU A 57 -7.87 13.65 12.12
N ASP A 58 -9.10 13.14 12.21
CA ASP A 58 -9.53 11.89 11.60
C ASP A 58 -9.43 11.94 10.08
N LEU A 59 -9.80 13.06 9.44
CA LEU A 59 -9.65 13.23 8.00
C LEU A 59 -8.17 13.18 7.58
N LYS A 60 -7.27 13.85 8.31
CA LYS A 60 -5.82 13.80 8.03
C LYS A 60 -5.27 12.40 8.22
N ASN A 61 -5.67 11.69 9.27
CA ASN A 61 -5.25 10.32 9.49
C ASN A 61 -5.70 9.40 8.35
N LEU A 62 -6.95 9.56 7.90
CA LEU A 62 -7.47 8.83 6.74
C LEU A 62 -6.70 9.17 5.45
N GLU A 63 -6.38 10.45 5.23
CA GLU A 63 -5.58 10.91 4.10
C GLU A 63 -4.18 10.25 4.09
N HIS A 64 -3.53 10.15 5.24
CA HIS A 64 -2.23 9.48 5.36
C HIS A 64 -2.30 8.00 4.93
N LEU A 65 -3.33 7.28 5.38
CA LEU A 65 -3.55 5.89 4.98
C LEU A 65 -3.88 5.76 3.48
N TYR A 66 -4.74 6.65 2.97
CA TYR A 66 -5.15 6.68 1.57
C TYR A 66 -3.97 6.98 0.62
N ASN A 67 -3.08 7.90 1.01
CA ASN A 67 -1.89 8.23 0.23
C ASN A 67 -0.91 7.05 0.16
N ALA A 68 -0.69 6.34 1.27
CA ALA A 68 0.11 5.12 1.26
C ALA A 68 -0.51 4.03 0.38
N TYR A 69 -1.83 3.84 0.46
CA TYR A 69 -2.58 2.90 -0.34
C TYR A 69 -2.46 3.16 -1.85
N THR A 70 -2.65 4.42 -2.26
CA THR A 70 -2.57 4.81 -3.68
C THR A 70 -1.14 4.69 -4.22
N ALA A 71 -0.13 5.07 -3.43
CA ALA A 71 1.28 4.93 -3.81
C ALA A 71 1.70 3.46 -4.06
N MET A 72 1.08 2.50 -3.36
CA MET A 72 1.32 1.06 -3.56
C MET A 72 0.50 0.44 -4.71
N GLY A 73 -0.18 1.24 -5.52
CA GLY A 73 -0.97 0.76 -6.66
C GLY A 73 -2.40 0.35 -6.29
N GLY A 74 -2.98 0.98 -5.27
CA GLY A 74 -4.35 0.75 -4.83
C GLY A 74 -5.38 0.76 -5.95
N ASN A 75 -6.34 -0.17 -5.87
CA ASN A 75 -7.48 -0.23 -6.77
C ASN A 75 -8.47 0.95 -6.53
N GLY A 76 -9.25 1.30 -7.55
CA GLY A 76 -10.15 2.46 -7.52
C GLY A 76 -11.32 2.40 -6.53
N THR A 77 -11.51 1.30 -5.78
CA THR A 77 -12.65 1.13 -4.85
C THR A 77 -12.59 2.12 -3.70
N CYS A 78 -11.44 2.22 -3.01
CA CYS A 78 -11.28 3.14 -1.88
C CYS A 78 -11.30 4.61 -2.32
N LYS A 79 -10.93 4.92 -3.58
CA LYS A 79 -10.94 6.29 -4.10
C LYS A 79 -12.34 6.94 -4.01
N LYS A 80 -13.37 6.25 -4.49
CA LYS A 80 -14.75 6.78 -4.47
C LYS A 80 -15.28 7.00 -3.05
N LEU A 81 -14.90 6.12 -2.12
CA LEU A 81 -15.29 6.24 -0.73
C LEU A 81 -14.57 7.40 -0.04
N TYR A 82 -13.27 7.54 -0.30
CA TYR A 82 -12.47 8.65 0.22
C TYR A 82 -12.98 10.02 -0.25
N GLU A 83 -13.29 10.15 -1.55
CA GLU A 83 -13.90 11.36 -2.11
C GLU A 83 -15.22 11.70 -1.42
N ARG A 84 -16.03 10.68 -1.08
CA ARG A 84 -17.29 10.88 -0.35
C ARG A 84 -17.04 11.34 1.10
N VAL A 85 -16.03 10.80 1.77
CA VAL A 85 -15.65 11.24 3.13
C VAL A 85 -15.18 12.69 3.12
N CYS A 86 -14.38 13.10 2.13
CA CYS A 86 -13.91 14.48 2.00
C CYS A 86 -15.05 15.49 1.78
N ALA A 87 -16.21 15.03 1.32
CA ALA A 87 -17.41 15.86 1.13
C ALA A 87 -18.33 15.89 2.37
N LEU A 88 -17.99 15.21 3.46
CA LEU A 88 -18.78 15.22 4.69
C LEU A 88 -18.66 16.55 5.43
N LYS A 89 -19.63 16.80 6.31
CA LYS A 89 -19.58 17.96 7.21
C LYS A 89 -18.52 17.71 8.28
N PHE A 90 -17.85 18.78 8.69
CA PHE A 90 -16.99 18.71 9.86
C PHE A 90 -17.82 18.64 11.14
N LYS A 91 -17.40 17.81 12.09
CA LYS A 91 -17.93 17.86 13.45
C LYS A 91 -17.62 19.25 14.00
N THR A 92 -18.67 20.01 14.28
CA THR A 92 -18.56 21.24 15.09
C THR A 92 -18.54 20.80 16.54
N ASP A 93 -17.50 21.21 17.27
CA ASP A 93 -17.42 21.06 18.74
C ASP A 93 -18.63 21.66 19.45
#